data_AF-A0A970PQY0-F1
#
_entry.id   AF-A0A970PQY0-F1
#
_cell.length_a   1.000
_cell.length_b   1.000
_cell.length_c   1.000
_cell.angle_alpha   90.00
_cell.angle_beta   90.00
_cell.angle_gamma   90.00
#
_symmetry.space_group_name_H-M   'P 1'
#
loop_
_entity.id
_entity.type
_entity.pdbx_description
1 polymer ?
#
loop_
_entity_poly.entity_id
_entity_poly.type
_entity_poly.pdbx_seq_one_letter_code
_entity_poly.pdbx_strand_id
1 'polypeptide(L)' 'MSEYKNTANFEDKLEALEALVAQMEEGKLSLDELLATYEKGVKLADSLKLDLERAQAKLSELKQGSVKPVDEA' A
#
# COMPACT_ATOMS: atom_id res chain seq x y z
N MET A 1 -19.69 12.24 -7.77
CA MET A 1 -18.54 11.54 -8.40
C MET A 1 -17.95 10.66 -7.32
N SER A 2 -18.23 9.36 -7.41
CA SER A 2 -18.18 8.37 -6.32
C SER A 2 -16.76 8.12 -5.80
N GLU A 3 -16.68 7.89 -4.49
CA GLU A 3 -15.51 7.65 -3.63
C GLU A 3 -14.61 6.47 -4.06
N TYR A 4 -13.89 6.60 -5.17
CA TYR A 4 -12.79 5.69 -5.55
C TYR A 4 -11.43 6.39 -5.60
N LYS A 5 -11.32 7.61 -5.07
CA LYS A 5 -10.07 8.39 -5.09
C LYS A 5 -8.93 7.77 -4.26
N ASN A 6 -9.18 6.67 -3.55
CA ASN A 6 -8.19 5.98 -2.73
C ASN A 6 -7.67 4.65 -3.35
N THR A 7 -8.32 4.10 -4.38
CA THR A 7 -7.80 2.90 -5.05
C THR A 7 -6.58 3.20 -5.90
N ALA A 8 -6.52 4.38 -6.52
CA ALA A 8 -5.32 4.84 -7.24
C ALA A 8 -4.08 4.79 -6.33
N ASN A 9 -4.21 5.20 -5.06
CA ASN A 9 -3.07 5.23 -4.14
C ASN A 9 -2.60 3.84 -3.67
N PHE A 10 -3.43 2.79 -3.75
CA PHE A 10 -2.98 1.42 -3.44
C PHE A 10 -2.32 0.77 -4.65
N GLU A 11 -2.97 0.82 -5.82
CA GLU A 11 -2.44 0.24 -7.05
C GLU A 11 -1.11 0.90 -7.44
N ASP A 12 -0.99 2.23 -7.33
CA ASP A 12 0.26 2.96 -7.60
C ASP A 12 1.41 2.51 -6.67
N LYS A 13 1.10 2.25 -5.39
CA LYS A 13 2.10 1.73 -4.43
C LYS A 13 2.47 0.29 -4.74
N LEU A 14 1.53 -0.51 -5.20
CA LEU A 14 1.78 -1.90 -5.57
C LEU A 14 2.68 -1.97 -6.81
N GLU A 15 2.38 -1.20 -7.84
CA GLU A 15 3.19 -1.10 -9.06
C GLU A 15 4.61 -0.60 -8.74
N ALA A 16 4.73 0.40 -7.86
CA ALA A 16 6.04 0.87 -7.40
C ALA A 16 6.83 -0.22 -6.64
N LEU A 17 6.17 -1.10 -5.88
CA LEU A 17 6.83 -2.20 -5.19
C LEU A 17 7.31 -3.26 -6.18
N GLU A 18 6.48 -3.61 -7.15
CA GLU A 18 6.84 -4.54 -8.23
C GLU A 18 8.02 -4.05 -9.05
N ALA A 19 8.06 -2.75 -9.36
CA ALA A 19 9.19 -2.13 -10.05
C ALA A 19 10.49 -2.21 -9.24
N LEU A 20 10.43 -1.98 -7.92
CA LEU A 20 11.60 -2.12 -7.04
C LEU A 20 12.10 -3.57 -7.01
N VAL A 21 11.19 -4.56 -6.93
CA VAL A 21 11.55 -5.98 -6.96
C VAL A 21 12.20 -6.34 -8.28
N ALA A 22 11.62 -5.96 -9.41
CA ALA A 22 12.20 -6.20 -10.73
C ALA A 22 13.62 -5.60 -10.85
N GLN A 23 13.82 -4.39 -10.34
CA GLN A 23 15.14 -3.75 -10.32
C GLN A 23 16.17 -4.53 -9.47
N MET A 24 15.75 -5.12 -8.36
CA MET A 24 16.62 -5.96 -7.52
C MET A 24 16.95 -7.29 -8.21
N GLU A 25 15.99 -7.89 -8.90
CA GLU A 25 16.15 -9.17 -9.63
C GLU A 25 17.05 -9.03 -10.87
N GLU A 26 17.11 -7.85 -11.48
CA GLU A 26 18.05 -7.57 -12.59
C GLU A 26 19.53 -7.69 -12.18
N GLY A 27 19.84 -7.60 -10.88
CA GLY A 27 21.19 -7.82 -10.35
C GLY A 27 22.22 -6.75 -10.76
N LYS A 28 21.78 -5.59 -11.26
CA LYS A 28 22.65 -4.49 -11.71
C LYS A 28 22.96 -3.44 -10.63
N LEU A 29 22.34 -3.56 -9.46
CA LEU A 29 22.50 -2.60 -8.36
C LEU A 29 23.80 -2.85 -7.61
N SER A 30 24.50 -1.77 -7.29
CA SER A 30 25.57 -1.82 -6.29
C SER A 30 25.02 -2.16 -4.90
N LEU A 31 25.89 -2.52 -3.96
CA LEU A 31 25.47 -2.89 -2.60
C LEU A 31 24.70 -1.75 -1.91
N ASP A 32 25.17 -0.51 -2.03
CA ASP A 32 24.51 0.65 -1.43
C ASP A 32 23.13 0.92 -2.07
N GLU A 33 23.03 0.77 -3.39
CA GLU A 33 21.75 0.88 -4.10
C GLU A 33 20.78 -0.24 -3.74
N LEU A 34 21.27 -1.46 -3.55
CA LEU A 34 20.48 -2.61 -3.13
C LEU A 34 19.89 -2.37 -1.73
N LEU A 35 20.70 -1.87 -0.79
CA LEU A 35 20.26 -1.52 0.56
C LEU A 35 19.19 -0.41 0.53
N ALA A 36 19.43 0.64 -0.25
CA ALA A 36 18.47 1.73 -0.41
C ALA A 36 17.15 1.28 -1.06
N THR A 37 17.23 0.39 -2.06
CA THR A 37 16.07 -0.18 -2.76
C THR A 37 15.27 -1.09 -1.83
N TYR A 38 15.95 -1.91 -1.03
CA TYR A 38 15.35 -2.74 0.00
C TYR A 38 14.61 -1.92 1.06
N GLU A 39 15.23 -0.88 1.62
CA GLU A 39 14.58 -0.01 2.61
C GLU A 39 13.31 0.66 2.06
N LYS A 40 13.34 1.09 0.79
CA LYS A 40 12.15 1.63 0.12
C LYS A 40 11.07 0.58 -0.04
N GLY A 41 11.45 -0.63 -0.47
CA GLY A 41 10.53 -1.76 -0.64
C GLY A 41 9.83 -2.14 0.66
N VAL A 42 10.57 -2.20 1.78
CA VAL A 42 10.00 -2.49 3.11
C VAL A 42 8.97 -1.44 3.51
N LYS A 43 9.29 -0.15 3.40
CA LYS A 43 8.36 0.94 3.73
C LYS A 43 7.08 0.89 2.88
N LEU A 44 7.23 0.53 1.61
CA LEU A 44 6.11 0.44 0.68
C LEU A 44 5.21 -0.75 1.00
N ALA A 45 5.81 -1.91 1.29
CA ALA A 45 5.10 -3.11 1.74
C ALA A 45 4.33 -2.87 3.06
N ASP A 46 4.95 -2.19 4.02
CA ASP A 46 4.28 -1.81 5.28
C ASP A 46 3.07 -0.88 5.02
N SER A 47 3.20 0.09 4.11
CA SER A 47 2.08 0.94 3.74
C SER A 47 0.95 0.16 3.07
N LEU A 48 1.26 -0.77 2.16
CA LEU A 48 0.26 -1.60 1.48
C LEU A 48 -0.50 -2.46 2.48
N LYS A 49 0.22 -3.05 3.44
CA LYS A 49 -0.38 -3.83 4.52
C LYS A 49 -1.36 -2.98 5.34
N LEU A 50 -0.97 -1.76 5.71
CA LEU A 50 -1.84 -0.85 6.46
C LEU A 50 -3.10 -0.46 5.67
N ASP A 51 -2.97 -0.27 4.36
CA ASP A 51 -4.12 0.04 3.50
C ASP A 51 -5.09 -1.15 3.42
N LEU A 52 -4.59 -2.38 3.36
CA LEU A 52 -5.41 -3.61 3.43
C LEU A 52 -6.09 -3.76 4.79
N GLU A 53 -5.39 -3.51 5.89
CA GLU A 53 -5.95 -3.56 7.25
C GLU A 53 -7.11 -2.57 7.42
N ARG A 54 -6.96 -1.35 6.90
CA ARG A 54 -8.03 -0.33 6.90
C ARG A 54 -9.23 -0.77 6.07
N ALA A 55 -9.01 -1.34 4.88
CA ALA A 55 -10.08 -1.86 4.05
C ALA A 55 -10.82 -3.00 4.75
N GLN A 56 -10.09 -3.92 5.39
CA GLN A 56 -10.67 -5.01 6.18
C GLN A 56 -11.49 -4.49 7.38
N ALA A 57 -10.99 -3.50 8.10
CA ALA A 57 -11.71 -2.87 9.22
C ALA A 57 -13.03 -2.26 8.76
N LYS A 58 -13.01 -1.47 7.67
CA LYS A 58 -14.23 -0.88 7.08
C LYS A 58 -15.23 -1.95 6.64
N LEU A 59 -14.76 -3.05 6.04
CA LEU A 59 -15.63 -4.18 5.68
C LEU A 59 -16.24 -4.86 6.91
N SER A 60 -15.49 -4.98 8.01
CA SER A 60 -15.98 -5.54 9.27
C SER A 60 -17.09 -4.69 9.89
N GLU A 61 -16.92 -3.37 9.91
CA GLU A 61 -17.92 -2.42 10.41
C GLU A 61 -19.22 -2.49 9.59
N LEU A 62 -19.10 -2.51 8.26
CA LEU A 62 -20.24 -2.66 7.35
C LEU A 62 -20.99 -3.98 7.57
N LYS A 63 -20.27 -5.09 7.78
CA LYS A 63 -20.87 -6.41 8.08
C LYS A 63 -21.60 -6.45 9.42
N GLN A 64 -21.13 -5.70 10.41
CA GLN A 64 -21.72 -5.67 11.74
C GLN A 64 -22.90 -4.68 11.85
N GLY A 65 -23.30 -4.02 10.75
CA GLY A 65 -24.39 -3.03 10.75
C GLY A 65 -24.12 -1.78 11.58
N SER A 66 -22.90 -1.64 12.13
CA SER A 66 -22.46 -0.48 12.90
C SER A 66 -21.86 0.55 11.96
N VAL A 67 -22.69 1.13 11.09
CA VAL A 67 -22.30 2.32 10.33
C VAL A 67 -22.33 3.49 11.31
N LYS A 68 -21.21 3.74 12.01
CA LYS A 68 -21.00 5.08 12.57
C LYS A 68 -20.82 6.02 11.38
N PRO A 69 -21.57 7.14 11.31
CA PRO A 69 -21.40 8.10 10.24
C PRO A 69 -19.95 8.57 10.29
N VAL A 70 -19.23 8.33 9.19
CA VAL A 70 -17.89 8.87 8.99
C VAL A 70 -18.09 10.33 8.60
N ASP A 71 -18.16 11.20 9.60
CA ASP A 71 -17.86 12.62 9.44
C ASP A 71 -17.33 13.20 10.76
N GLU A 72 -16.45 14.19 10.58
CA GLU A 72 -15.85 15.13 11.56
C GLU A 72 -14.50 14.75 12.21
N ALA A 73 -13.41 15.00 11.48
CA ALA A 73 -12.42 16.05 11.80
C ALA A 73 -11.42 16.26 10.64
#